data_AF-A0A1I5I657-F1
#
_entry.id   AF-A0A1I5I657-F1
#
_cell.length_a   1.000
_cell.length_b   1.000
_cell.length_c   1.000
_cell.angle_alpha   90.00
_cell.angle_beta   90.00
_cell.angle_gamma   90.00
#
_symmetry.space_group_name_H-M   'P 1'
#
loop_
_entity.id
_entity.type
_entity.pdbx_description
1 polymer ?
#
loop_
_entity_poly.entity_id
_entity_poly.type
_entity_poly.pdbx_seq_one_letter_code
_entity_poly.pdbx_strand_id
1 'polypeptide(L)' 'MTEKLTESLTECGARVLTDVELRVAELAAQGTPVAVIAEVLGVSANTAASHLAAVYVKLRNA' A
#
# COMPACT_ATOMS: atom_id res chain seq x y z
N MET A 1 23.84 -16.54 -0.43
CA MET A 1 22.86 -17.25 0.43
C MET A 1 22.08 -16.24 1.26
N THR A 2 21.27 -15.38 0.63
CA THR A 2 20.36 -14.42 1.32
C THR A 2 19.32 -13.78 0.38
N GLU A 3 19.08 -14.28 -0.84
CA GLU A 3 18.22 -13.55 -1.80
C GLU A 3 16.84 -14.18 -2.04
N LYS A 4 16.62 -15.42 -1.60
CA LYS A 4 15.38 -16.17 -1.91
C LYS A 4 14.20 -15.97 -0.94
N LEU A 5 14.36 -15.19 0.13
CA LEU A 5 13.30 -15.08 1.15
C LEU A 5 12.31 -13.92 0.88
N THR A 6 12.67 -12.95 0.05
CA THR A 6 11.82 -11.78 -0.26
C THR A 6 10.87 -12.01 -1.44
N GLU A 7 11.07 -13.04 -2.26
CA GLU A 7 10.23 -13.29 -3.43
C GLU A 7 8.85 -13.90 -3.07
N SER A 8 8.73 -14.68 -1.98
CA SER A 8 7.45 -15.32 -1.61
C SER A 8 6.45 -14.43 -0.87
N LEU A 9 6.88 -13.29 -0.29
CA LEU A 9 5.96 -12.37 0.39
C LEU A 9 5.23 -11.44 -0.58
N THR A 10 5.77 -11.23 -1.78
CA THR A 10 5.18 -10.33 -2.79
C THR A 10 3.99 -10.97 -3.51
N GLU A 11 3.90 -12.30 -3.55
CA GLU A 11 2.85 -13.00 -4.31
C GLU A 11 1.48 -13.08 -3.59
N CYS A 12 1.40 -12.78 -2.29
CA CYS A 12 0.18 -12.98 -1.50
C CYS A 12 -0.85 -11.82 -1.59
N GLY A 13 -0.57 -10.74 -2.33
CA GLY A 13 -1.52 -9.62 -2.46
C GLY A 13 -1.19 -8.58 -3.53
N ALA A 14 0.02 -8.62 -4.12
CA ALA A 14 0.46 -7.62 -5.08
C ALA A 14 -0.26 -7.68 -6.44
N ARG A 15 -0.97 -8.77 -6.76
CA ARG A 15 -1.59 -8.94 -8.09
C ARG A 15 -2.88 -8.13 -8.29
N VAL A 16 -3.38 -7.40 -7.27
CA VAL A 16 -4.62 -6.60 -7.33
C VAL A 16 -4.41 -5.09 -7.13
N LEU A 17 -3.27 -4.69 -6.54
CA LEU A 17 -2.97 -3.28 -6.25
C LEU A 17 -2.19 -2.65 -7.41
N THR A 18 -2.56 -1.42 -7.77
CA THR A 18 -1.74 -0.54 -8.61
C THR A 18 -0.46 -0.12 -7.88
N ASP A 19 0.54 0.40 -8.59
CA ASP A 19 1.80 0.85 -7.98
C ASP A 19 1.58 1.90 -6.88
N VAL A 20 0.62 2.81 -7.09
CA VAL A 20 0.25 3.84 -6.10
C VAL A 20 -0.39 3.20 -4.87
N GLU A 21 -1.32 2.26 -5.06
CA GLU A 21 -1.98 1.56 -3.97
C GLU A 21 -1.01 0.67 -3.19
N LEU A 22 -0.06 0.02 -3.86
CA LEU A 22 1.00 -0.73 -3.21
C LEU A 22 1.84 0.19 -2.33
N ARG A 23 2.24 1.35 -2.86
CA ARG A 23 3.01 2.34 -2.10
C ARG A 23 2.25 2.86 -0.88
N VAL A 24 0.96 3.11 -1.03
CA VAL A 24 0.05 3.50 0.06
C VAL A 24 -0.04 2.40 1.11
N ALA A 25 -0.18 1.14 0.69
CA ALA A 25 -0.26 -0.02 1.58
C ALA A 25 1.03 -0.22 2.39
N GLU A 26 2.20 -0.10 1.75
CA GLU A 26 3.50 -0.18 2.40
C GLU A 26 3.68 0.86 3.50
N LEU A 27 3.32 2.11 3.22
CA LEU A 27 3.42 3.20 4.19
C LEU A 27 2.44 3.00 5.35
N ALA A 28 1.21 2.57 5.07
CA ALA A 28 0.23 2.29 6.09
C ALA A 28 0.62 1.11 6.98
N ALA A 29 1.23 0.06 6.41
CA ALA A 29 1.75 -1.09 7.16
C ALA A 29 2.85 -0.69 8.16
N GLN A 30 3.57 0.41 7.90
CA GLN A 30 4.57 0.99 8.81
C GLN A 30 3.95 1.89 9.88
N GLY A 31 2.62 2.05 9.91
CA GLY A 31 1.93 2.96 10.81
C GLY A 31 2.00 4.43 10.39
N THR A 32 2.34 4.71 9.13
CA THR A 32 2.44 6.09 8.63
C THR A 32 1.06 6.76 8.62
N PRO A 33 0.88 7.95 9.22
CA PRO A 33 -0.39 8.66 9.19
C PRO A 33 -0.80 9.08 7.77
N VAL A 34 -2.11 9.12 7.50
CA VAL A 34 -2.67 9.47 6.18
C VAL A 34 -2.18 10.83 5.66
N ALA A 35 -2.01 11.81 6.56
CA ALA A 35 -1.49 13.13 6.19
C ALA A 35 -0.06 13.03 5.64
N VAL A 36 0.80 12.22 6.27
CA VAL A 36 2.19 12.00 5.84
C VAL A 36 2.22 11.19 4.54
N ILE A 37 1.33 10.21 4.37
CA ILE A 37 1.17 9.47 3.10
C ILE A 37 0.82 10.43 1.96
N ALA A 38 -0.08 11.38 2.22
CA ALA A 38 -0.49 12.37 1.23
C ALA A 38 0.67 13.28 0.82
N GLU A 39 1.47 13.74 1.79
CA GLU A 39 2.69 14.53 1.54
C GLU A 39 3.71 13.74 0.69
N VAL A 40 3.97 12.48 1.04
CA VAL A 40 4.92 11.62 0.31
C VAL A 40 4.49 11.37 -1.14
N LEU A 41 3.18 11.28 -1.38
CA LEU A 41 2.61 11.03 -2.71
C LEU A 41 2.33 12.33 -3.49
N GLY A 42 2.46 13.49 -2.87
CA GLY A 42 2.12 14.77 -3.49
C GLY A 42 0.62 14.92 -3.80
N VAL A 43 -0.25 14.30 -3.01
CA VAL A 43 -1.71 14.32 -3.19
C VAL A 43 -2.41 14.96 -1.99
N SER A 44 -3.72 15.22 -2.12
CA SER A 44 -4.52 15.67 -0.97
C SER A 44 -4.71 14.55 0.05
N ALA A 45 -4.88 14.91 1.33
CA ALA A 45 -5.22 13.94 2.38
C ALA A 45 -6.47 13.12 2.06
N ASN A 46 -7.46 13.74 1.39
CA ASN A 46 -8.68 13.06 0.94
C ASN A 46 -8.40 12.02 -0.16
N THR A 47 -7.48 12.33 -1.08
CA THR A 47 -7.02 11.41 -2.12
C THR A 47 -6.26 10.23 -1.51
N ALA A 48 -5.35 10.48 -0.57
CA ALA A 48 -4.62 9.43 0.15
C ALA A 48 -5.57 8.51 0.95
N ALA A 49 -6.57 9.09 1.63
CA ALA A 49 -7.60 8.32 2.33
C ALA A 49 -8.43 7.46 1.37
N SER A 50 -8.77 7.99 0.19
CA SER A 50 -9.49 7.24 -0.85
C SER A 50 -8.68 6.06 -1.37
N HIS A 51 -7.37 6.24 -1.60
CA HIS A 51 -6.48 5.14 -1.96
C HIS A 51 -6.38 4.09 -0.86
N LEU A 52 -6.29 4.49 0.42
CA LEU A 52 -6.30 3.55 1.54
C LEU A 52 -7.59 2.74 1.63
N ALA A 53 -8.74 3.39 1.43
CA ALA A 53 -10.02 2.72 1.41
C ALA A 53 -10.08 1.66 0.28
N ALA A 54 -9.61 2.02 -0.92
CA ALA A 54 -9.52 1.09 -2.04
C ALA A 54 -8.60 -0.10 -1.73
N VAL A 55 -7.43 0.14 -1.16
CA VAL A 55 -6.50 -0.89 -0.69
C VAL A 55 -7.18 -1.83 0.31
N TYR A 56 -7.83 -1.30 1.36
CA TYR A 56 -8.51 -2.13 2.36
C TYR A 56 -9.65 -2.96 1.78
N VAL A 57 -10.42 -2.41 0.83
CA VAL A 57 -11.47 -3.15 0.13
C VAL A 57 -10.89 -4.31 -0.66
N LYS A 58 -9.79 -4.07 -1.38
CA LYS A 58 -9.11 -5.11 -2.18
C LYS A 58 -8.52 -6.19 -1.29
N LEU A 59 -7.81 -5.82 -0.22
CA LEU A 59 -7.17 -6.78 0.69
C LEU A 59 -8.16 -7.57 1.54
N ARG A 60 -9.32 -7.00 1.89
CA ARG A 60 -10.38 -7.74 2.59
C ARG A 60 -10.98 -8.86 1.74
N ASN A 61 -11.02 -8.65 0.42
CA ASN A 61 -11.65 -9.56 -0.54
C ASN A 61 -10.63 -10.40 -1.32
N ALA A 62 -9.35 -10.36 -0.96
CA ALA A 62 -8.24 -11.05 -1.62
C ALA A 62 -8.06 -12.49 -1.10
#